data_AF-D6V6H4-F1
#
_entry.id   AF-D6V6H4-F1
#
_cell.length_a   1.000
_cell.length_b   1.000
_cell.length_c   1.000
_cell.angle_alpha   90.00
_cell.angle_beta   90.00
_cell.angle_gamma   90.00
#
_symmetry.space_group_name_H-M   'P 1'
#
loop_
_entity.id
_entity.type
_entity.pdbx_description
1 polymer ?
#
loop_
_entity_poly.entity_id
_entity_poly.type
_entity_poly.pdbx_seq_one_letter_code
_entity_poly.pdbx_strand_id
1 'polypeptide(L)' 'MTEWEQFRALDLKALSATMATPIVVDLRNIYSPDEVTKNGLLYCGVGRPQPVAY' A
#
# COMPACT_ATOMS: atom_id res chain seq x y z
N MET A 1 -2.41 1.16 23.59
CA MET A 1 -3.05 1.29 22.25
C MET A 1 -2.22 2.26 21.48
N THR A 2 -1.52 1.80 20.44
CA THR A 2 -0.63 2.63 19.62
C THR A 2 -1.39 3.23 18.44
N GLU A 3 -0.95 4.42 18.03
CA GLU A 3 -1.46 5.38 17.03
C GLU A 3 -1.50 4.86 15.57
N TRP A 4 -1.90 3.60 15.35
CA TRP A 4 -1.89 2.96 14.02
C TRP A 4 -3.26 2.82 13.37
N GLU A 5 -4.35 3.18 14.05
CA GLU A 5 -5.69 3.12 13.43
C GLU A 5 -5.82 4.11 12.28
N GLN A 6 -5.20 5.30 12.37
CA GLN A 6 -5.26 6.29 11.30
C GLN A 6 -4.64 5.75 9.99
N PHE A 7 -3.64 4.88 10.08
CA PHE A 7 -3.00 4.23 8.94
C PHE A 7 -3.71 2.95 8.47
N ARG A 8 -4.82 2.53 9.10
CA ARG A 8 -5.66 1.43 8.59
C ARG A 8 -6.80 1.92 7.70
N ALA A 9 -7.13 3.22 7.76
CA ALA A 9 -8.29 3.80 7.11
C ALA A 9 -7.94 4.89 6.07
N LEU A 10 -6.74 4.83 5.48
CA LEU A 10 -6.37 5.74 4.39
C LEU A 10 -7.25 5.49 3.16
N ASP A 11 -7.66 6.57 2.49
CA ASP A 11 -8.25 6.50 1.16
C ASP A 11 -7.15 6.25 0.12
N LEU A 12 -6.90 4.97 -0.15
CA LEU A 12 -5.88 4.52 -1.10
C LEU A 12 -6.12 5.05 -2.52
N LYS A 13 -7.38 5.28 -2.90
CA LYS A 13 -7.73 5.80 -4.23
C LYS A 13 -7.43 7.29 -4.35
N ALA A 14 -7.69 8.06 -3.31
CA ALA A 14 -7.31 9.47 -3.28
C ALA A 14 -5.77 9.64 -3.30
N LEU A 15 -5.05 8.76 -2.59
CA LEU A 15 -3.58 8.76 -2.61
C LEU A 15 -3.04 8.42 -4.00
N SER A 16 -3.55 7.37 -4.66
CA SER A 16 -3.06 6.99 -5.99
C SER A 16 -3.26 8.09 -7.04
N ALA A 17 -4.33 8.87 -6.93
CA ALA A 17 -4.62 9.99 -7.83
C ALA A 17 -3.70 11.21 -7.64
N THR A 18 -3.05 11.35 -6.48
CA THR A 18 -2.26 12.54 -6.12
C THR A 18 -0.75 12.32 -6.08
N MET A 19 -0.30 11.06 -6.01
CA MET A 19 1.11 10.71 -5.96
C MET A 19 1.77 10.75 -7.35
N ALA A 20 2.95 11.36 -7.45
CA ALA A 20 3.74 11.34 -8.69
C ALA A 20 4.17 9.92 -9.10
N THR A 21 4.39 9.05 -8.13
CA THR A 21 4.63 7.61 -8.35
C THR A 21 3.90 6.84 -7.24
N PRO A 22 2.78 6.15 -7.55
CA PRO A 22 1.90 5.57 -6.55
C PRO A 22 2.47 4.24 -6.02
N ILE A 23 3.48 4.29 -5.16
CA ILE A 23 4.10 3.12 -4.51
C ILE A 23 3.88 3.20 -2.98
N VAL A 24 3.34 2.12 -2.39
CA VAL A 24 3.24 1.92 -0.94
C VAL A 24 4.34 0.99 -0.48
N VAL A 25 5.17 1.46 0.45
CA VAL A 25 6.15 0.64 1.17
C VAL A 25 5.63 0.41 2.60
N ASP A 26 5.24 -0.83 2.89
CA ASP A 26 4.57 -1.21 4.14
C ASP A 26 5.46 -2.11 4.99
N LEU A 27 6.10 -1.51 6.00
CA LEU A 27 7.04 -2.19 6.90
C LEU A 27 6.34 -3.02 7.99
N ARG A 28 5.01 -3.00 8.04
CA ARG A 28 4.19 -3.67 9.05
C ARG A 28 3.20 -4.66 8.44
N ASN A 29 3.12 -4.72 7.11
CA ASN A 29 2.15 -5.52 6.37
C ASN A 29 0.70 -5.26 6.85
N ILE A 30 0.36 -4.00 7.12
CA ILE A 30 -0.96 -3.55 7.56
C ILE A 30 -1.98 -3.68 6.43
N TYR A 31 -1.57 -3.43 5.18
CA TYR A 31 -2.43 -3.51 4.01
C TYR A 31 -2.35 -4.86 3.29
N SER A 32 -3.45 -5.24 2.64
CA SER A 32 -3.44 -6.36 1.70
C SER A 32 -2.83 -5.91 0.36
N PRO A 33 -1.91 -6.68 -0.25
CA PRO A 33 -1.39 -6.38 -1.59
C PRO A 33 -2.50 -6.21 -2.64
N ASP A 34 -3.54 -7.04 -2.58
CA ASP A 34 -4.66 -7.01 -3.53
C ASP A 34 -5.51 -5.73 -3.38
N GLU A 35 -5.68 -5.25 -2.15
CA GLU A 35 -6.41 -4.01 -1.87
C GLU A 35 -5.65 -2.80 -2.40
N VAL A 36 -4.33 -2.76 -2.16
CA VAL A 36 -3.45 -1.68 -2.62
C VAL A 36 -3.40 -1.64 -4.15
N THR A 37 -3.18 -2.78 -4.79
CA THR A 37 -3.12 -2.89 -6.27
C THR A 37 -4.46 -2.57 -6.94
N LYS A 38 -5.58 -3.00 -6.37
CA LYS A 38 -6.92 -2.65 -6.86
C LYS A 38 -7.19 -1.13 -6.84
N ASN A 39 -6.54 -0.40 -5.94
CA ASN A 39 -6.64 1.06 -5.85
C ASN A 39 -5.60 1.81 -6.70
N GLY A 40 -4.82 1.11 -7.54
CA GLY A 40 -3.87 1.72 -8.47
C GLY A 40 -2.51 2.03 -7.85
N LEU A 41 -2.19 1.47 -6.69
CA LEU A 41 -0.89 1.60 -6.04
C LEU A 41 -0.05 0.32 -6.26
N LEU A 42 1.25 0.46 -6.45
CA LEU A 42 2.19 -0.65 -6.35
C LEU A 42 2.48 -0.92 -4.86
N TYR A 43 2.57 -2.19 -4.49
CA TYR A 43 2.79 -2.60 -3.09
C TYR A 43 4.15 -3.25 -2.88
N CYS A 44 4.86 -2.80 -1.85
CA CYS A 44 6.10 -3.39 -1.36
C CYS A 44 5.95 -3.66 0.14
N GLY A 45 5.76 -4.93 0.51
CA GLY A 45 5.66 -5.38 1.90
C GLY A 45 6.85 -6.24 2.32
N VAL A 46 7.18 -6.25 3.61
CA VAL A 46 8.28 -7.06 4.14
C VAL A 46 7.92 -8.54 4.12
N GLY A 47 8.74 -9.36 3.47
CA GLY A 47 8.51 -10.81 3.36
C GLY A 47 7.35 -11.19 2.43
N ARG A 48 6.82 -10.25 1.65
CA ARG A 48 5.78 -10.49 0.63
C ARG A 48 6.45 -10.68 -0.74
N PRO A 49 5.99 -11.63 -1.58
CA PRO A 49 6.51 -11.76 -2.93
C PRO A 49 6.18 -10.49 -3.73
N GLN A 50 7.18 -9.89 -4.35
CA GLN A 50 6.95 -8.85 -5.35
C GLN A 50 6.64 -9.50 -6.69
N PRO A 51 5.72 -8.94 -7.50
CA PRO A 51 5.61 -9.31 -8.90
C PRO A 51 6.96 -9.02 -9.56
N VAL A 52 7.60 -10.04 -10.10
CA VAL A 52 8.79 -9.87 -10.95
C VAL A 52 8.35 -9.11 -12.19
N ALA A 53 8.87 -7.90 -12.38
CA ALA A 53 8.71 -7.16 -13.62
C ALA A 53 9.53 -7.87 -14.71
N TYR A 54 8.86 -8.35 -15.76
CA TYR A 54 9.48 -8.78 -17.01
C TYR A 54 9.60 -7.60 -17.96
#